data_AF-A0A6G3WIG0-F1
#
_entry.id   AF-A0A6G3WIG0-F1
#
_cell.length_a   1.000
_cell.length_b   1.000
_cell.length_c   1.000
_cell.angle_alpha   90.00
_cell.angle_beta   90.00
_cell.angle_gamma   90.00
#
_symmetry.space_group_name_H-M   'P 1'
#
loop_
_entity.id
_entity.type
_entity.pdbx_description
1 polymer ?
#
loop_
_entity_poly.entity_id
_entity_poly.type
_entity_poly.pdbx_seq_one_letter_code
_entity_poly.pdbx_strand_id
1 'polypeptide(L)' 'LTALAKAAEGLPVYLEVMAPMVADRIDAKAFADACREAGLRAKFGAMVEIPSAALRARSILQEVEFLSLGTNDLAQYTFA' A
#
# COMPACT_ATOMS: atom_id res chain seq x y z
N LEU A 1 -11.71 1.93 3.35
CA LEU A 1 -11.85 0.92 2.27
C LEU A 1 -13.28 0.82 1.76
N THR A 2 -14.30 0.60 2.61
CA THR A 2 -15.71 0.53 2.18
C THR A 2 -16.21 1.75 1.40
N ALA A 3 -15.79 2.97 1.79
CA ALA A 3 -16.16 4.19 1.04
C ALA A 3 -15.60 4.18 -0.39
N LEU A 4 -14.37 3.72 -0.58
CA LEU A 4 -13.74 3.59 -1.90
C LEU A 4 -14.41 2.49 -2.72
N ALA A 5 -14.74 1.35 -2.11
CA ALA A 5 -15.47 0.26 -2.76
C ALA A 5 -16.83 0.73 -3.30
N LYS A 6 -17.60 1.46 -2.48
CA LYS A 6 -18.89 2.05 -2.88
C LYS A 6 -18.73 3.11 -3.95
N ALA A 7 -17.71 3.96 -3.85
CA ALA A 7 -17.46 5.01 -4.84
C ALA A 7 -17.10 4.47 -6.22
N ALA A 8 -16.44 3.30 -6.29
CA ALA A 8 -16.08 2.66 -7.55
C ALA A 8 -17.21 1.81 -8.16
N GLU A 9 -18.28 1.53 -7.43
CA GLU A 9 -19.34 0.62 -7.87
C GLU A 9 -20.08 1.14 -9.11
N GLY A 10 -20.14 0.30 -10.16
CA GLY A 10 -20.82 0.64 -11.42
C GLY A 10 -20.09 1.64 -12.31
N LEU A 11 -18.91 2.11 -11.92
CA LEU A 11 -18.11 3.06 -12.70
C LEU A 11 -16.97 2.33 -13.46
N PRO A 12 -16.63 2.77 -14.68
CA PRO A 12 -15.51 2.22 -15.45
C PRO A 12 -14.18 2.81 -14.96
N VAL A 13 -13.86 2.64 -13.67
CA VAL A 13 -12.64 3.17 -13.04
C VAL A 13 -11.65 2.05 -12.73
N TYR A 14 -10.36 2.37 -12.83
CA TYR A 14 -9.28 1.55 -12.31
C TYR A 14 -8.86 2.12 -10.96
N LEU A 15 -9.35 1.51 -9.89
CA LEU A 15 -9.01 1.92 -8.53
C LEU A 15 -7.70 1.25 -8.10
N GLU A 16 -6.77 2.07 -7.63
CA GLU A 16 -5.58 1.64 -6.89
C GLU A 16 -5.63 2.27 -5.50
N VAL A 17 -5.38 1.48 -4.47
CA VAL A 17 -5.30 1.94 -3.07
C VAL A 17 -3.94 1.64 -2.50
N MET A 18 -3.50 2.44 -1.54
CA MET A 18 -2.15 2.32 -1.02
C MET A 18 -2.12 2.59 0.48
N ALA A 19 -1.37 1.76 1.22
CA ALA A 19 -1.06 2.02 2.61
C ALA A 19 0.18 2.90 2.74
N PRO A 20 0.11 4.02 3.48
CA PRO A 20 1.28 4.77 3.92
C PRO A 20 1.96 4.08 5.11
N MET A 21 3.18 4.50 5.42
CA MET A 21 3.95 4.14 6.62
C MET A 21 4.11 2.63 6.84
N VAL A 22 4.17 1.85 5.75
CA VAL A 22 4.45 0.41 5.80
C VAL A 22 5.92 0.20 6.13
N ALA A 23 6.23 -0.45 7.26
CA ALA A 23 7.61 -0.70 7.67
C ALA A 23 8.13 -2.07 7.20
N ASP A 24 7.24 -3.07 7.12
CA ASP A 24 7.59 -4.44 6.75
C ASP A 24 6.44 -5.28 6.17
N ARG A 25 6.70 -6.59 6.04
CA ARG A 25 5.75 -7.55 5.47
C ARG A 25 4.48 -7.72 6.31
N ILE A 26 4.55 -7.58 7.63
CA ILE A 26 3.39 -7.75 8.51
C ILE A 26 2.39 -6.62 8.27
N ASP A 27 2.88 -5.37 8.18
CA ASP A 27 2.05 -4.21 7.85
C ASP A 27 1.41 -4.38 6.46
N ALA A 28 2.21 -4.77 5.47
CA ALA A 28 1.76 -5.00 4.10
C ALA A 28 0.67 -6.08 4.04
N LYS A 29 0.88 -7.19 4.75
CA LYS A 29 -0.10 -8.29 4.86
C LYS A 29 -1.39 -7.82 5.53
N ALA A 30 -1.30 -7.10 6.64
CA ALA A 30 -2.47 -6.59 7.35
C ALA A 30 -3.32 -5.68 6.44
N PHE A 31 -2.67 -4.80 5.66
CA PHE A 31 -3.37 -3.96 4.70
C PHE A 31 -4.02 -4.76 3.55
N ALA A 32 -3.29 -5.73 2.99
CA ALA A 32 -3.81 -6.60 1.94
C ALA A 32 -5.02 -7.40 2.41
N ASP A 33 -4.97 -7.95 3.62
CA ASP A 33 -6.08 -8.69 4.23
C ASP A 33 -7.28 -7.76 4.47
N ALA A 34 -7.08 -6.55 4.98
CA ALA A 34 -8.16 -5.57 5.14
C ALA A 34 -8.82 -5.18 3.79
N CYS A 35 -8.05 -5.08 2.70
CA CYS A 35 -8.58 -4.83 1.36
C CYS A 35 -9.46 -6.00 0.87
N ARG A 36 -9.00 -7.24 1.10
CA ARG A 36 -9.73 -8.46 0.74
C ARG A 36 -11.03 -8.60 1.55
N GLU A 37 -10.96 -8.40 2.87
CA GLU A 37 -12.12 -8.44 3.77
C GLU A 37 -13.17 -7.38 3.42
N ALA A 38 -12.73 -6.21 2.96
CA ALA A 38 -13.62 -5.16 2.48
C ALA A 38 -14.26 -5.46 1.12
N GLY A 39 -13.93 -6.59 0.47
CA GLY A 39 -14.42 -6.96 -0.86
C GLY A 39 -13.94 -6.00 -1.97
N LEU A 40 -12.83 -5.30 -1.73
CA LEU A 40 -12.35 -4.26 -2.63
C LEU A 40 -11.78 -4.89 -3.90
N ARG A 41 -12.41 -4.61 -5.06
CA ARG A 41 -11.93 -5.00 -6.38
C ARG A 41 -11.00 -3.93 -6.94
N ALA A 42 -9.87 -3.72 -6.27
CA ALA A 42 -8.87 -2.72 -6.62
C ALA A 42 -7.48 -3.32 -6.47
N LYS A 43 -6.49 -2.76 -7.17
CA LYS A 43 -5.10 -3.06 -6.82
C LYS A 43 -4.76 -2.42 -5.50
N PHE A 44 -4.02 -3.10 -4.65
CA PHE A 44 -3.51 -2.52 -3.41
C PHE A 44 -1.98 -2.56 -3.35
N GLY A 45 -1.39 -1.45 -2.93
CA GLY A 45 0.04 -1.22 -2.88
C GLY A 45 0.51 -0.67 -1.53
N ALA A 46 1.81 -0.44 -1.43
CA ALA A 46 2.42 0.19 -0.28
C ALA A 46 3.28 1.39 -0.69
N MET A 47 3.29 2.44 0.13
CA MET A 47 4.26 3.52 -0.03
C MET A 47 5.59 3.10 0.61
N VAL A 48 6.68 3.20 -0.14
CA VAL A 48 8.04 3.06 0.35
C VAL A 48 8.53 4.44 0.76
N GLU A 49 8.30 4.74 2.03
CA GLU A 49 8.66 6.02 2.64
C GLU A 49 9.41 5.89 3.97
N ILE A 50 9.52 4.66 4.49
CA ILE A 50 10.33 4.32 5.66
C ILE A 50 11.58 3.56 5.18
N PRO A 51 12.81 3.84 5.70
CA PRO A 51 14.02 3.15 5.26
C PRO A 51 13.95 1.62 5.38
N SER A 52 13.28 1.08 6.41
CA SER A 52 13.07 -0.36 6.55
C SER A 52 12.25 -0.96 5.41
N ALA A 53 11.28 -0.20 4.88
CA ALA A 53 10.44 -0.62 3.76
C ALA A 53 11.28 -0.77 2.49
N ALA A 54 12.20 0.17 2.25
CA ALA A 54 13.13 0.10 1.11
C ALA A 54 14.03 -1.14 1.21
N LEU A 55 14.60 -1.41 2.39
CA LEU A 55 15.43 -2.61 2.63
C LEU A 55 14.64 -3.92 2.50
N ARG A 56 13.33 -3.89 2.81
CA ARG A 56 12.43 -5.06 2.84
C ARG A 56 11.49 -5.13 1.64
N ALA A 57 11.69 -4.32 0.61
CA ALA A 57 10.76 -4.14 -0.51
C ALA A 57 10.35 -5.45 -1.17
N ARG A 58 11.27 -6.41 -1.32
CA ARG A 58 10.98 -7.75 -1.84
C ARG A 58 9.93 -8.50 -1.02
N SER A 59 10.02 -8.43 0.31
CA SER A 59 9.07 -9.11 1.20
C SER A 59 7.72 -8.41 1.24
N ILE A 60 7.71 -7.08 1.11
CA ILE A 60 6.48 -6.29 0.99
C ILE A 60 5.75 -6.63 -0.31
N LEU A 61 6.45 -6.71 -1.43
CA LEU A 61 5.91 -7.10 -2.75
C LEU A 61 5.35 -8.53 -2.81
N GLN A 62 5.58 -9.37 -1.79
CA GLN A 62 4.89 -10.67 -1.70
C GLN A 62 3.44 -10.52 -1.24
N GLU A 63 3.08 -9.39 -0.63
CA GLU A 63 1.75 -9.15 -0.06
C GLU A 63 0.93 -8.13 -0.88
N VAL A 64 1.58 -7.22 -1.59
CA VAL A 64 0.97 -6.12 -2.34
C VAL A 64 1.35 -6.12 -3.83
N GLU A 65 0.58 -5.43 -4.66
CA GLU A 65 0.69 -5.50 -6.13
C GLU A 65 1.57 -4.40 -6.74
N PHE A 66 1.82 -3.32 -6.00
CA PHE A 66 2.68 -2.23 -6.44
C PHE A 66 3.34 -1.51 -5.27
N LEU A 67 4.38 -0.75 -5.57
CA LEU A 67 5.05 0.15 -4.65
C LEU A 67 5.05 1.56 -5.23
N SER A 68 4.85 2.56 -4.37
CA SER A 68 5.07 3.98 -4.71
C SER A 68 6.18 4.55 -3.84
N LEU A 69 7.06 5.37 -4.40
CA LEU A 69 8.16 5.98 -3.63
C LEU A 69 7.70 7.31 -3.01
N GLY A 70 7.56 7.34 -1.68
CA GLY A 70 7.35 8.57 -0.92
C GLY A 70 8.68 9.26 -0.64
N THR A 71 9.28 9.86 -1.66
CA THR A 71 10.67 10.37 -1.56
C THR A 71 10.85 11.50 -0.55
N ASN A 72 9.80 12.27 -0.26
CA ASN A 72 9.84 13.31 0.76
C ASN A 72 10.19 12.73 2.13
N ASP A 73 9.38 11.79 2.59
CA ASP A 73 9.52 11.17 3.92
C ASP A 73 10.70 10.19 3.92
N LEU A 74 10.94 9.48 2.82
CA LEU A 74 12.09 8.59 2.68
C LEU A 74 13.41 9.35 2.83
N ALA A 75 13.54 10.51 2.17
CA ALA A 75 14.72 11.35 2.31
C ALA A 75 14.84 11.87 3.74
N GLN A 76 13.74 12.36 4.33
CA GLN A 76 13.72 12.85 5.70
C GLN A 76 14.18 11.80 6.70
N TYR A 77 13.64 10.58 6.68
CA TYR A 77 14.03 9.52 7.61
C TYR A 77 15.41 8.91 7.31
N THR A 78 15.90 9.00 6.07
CA THR A 78 17.23 8.51 5.72
C THR A 78 18.33 9.48 6.14
N PHE A 79 18.07 10.79 6.08
CA PHE A 79 19.04 11.84 6.40
C PHE A 79 18.82 12.53 7.76
N ALA A 80 17.87 12.03 8.55
CA ALA A 80 17.60 12.51 9.91
C ALA A 80 18.78 12.29 10.87
#